data_AF-A0A959S055-F1
#
_entry.id   AF-A0A959S055-F1
#
_cell.length_a   1.000
_cell.length_b   1.000
_cell.length_c   1.000
_cell.angle_alpha   90.00
_cell.angle_beta   90.00
_cell.angle_gamma   90.00
#
_symmetry.space_group_name_H-M   'P 1'
#
loop_
_entity.id
_entity.type
_entity.pdbx_description
1 polymer ?
#
loop_
_entity_poly.entity_id
_entity_poly.type
_entity_poly.pdbx_seq_one_letter_code
_entity_poly.pdbx_strand_id
1 'polypeptide(L)'
;GTVKVSIEKTASNTIEAAAVGASEGLQLALNVAGMLLAFIALIALSNYLLEFIGSITGLNSILMETYNKPLNLQMLFGLVLQYLAMAIGVPSESAMQFGSLIGSKIVLNEFVAYFELSNLIQLKELVNEKAIIMATYALCGFANFSSIAIQIGGIAPIAPNQRTALASLGMKAVLGGTLSTLMTATLAGILF
;
A
#
# COMPACT_ATOMS: atom_id res chain seq x y z
N GLY A 1 -27.40 1.50 30.88
CA GLY A 1 -26.26 1.14 31.74
C GLY A 1 -25.22 2.24 31.67
N THR A 2 -24.62 2.61 32.79
CA THR A 2 -23.56 3.62 32.88
C THR A 2 -22.20 2.95 32.79
N VAL A 3 -21.47 3.18 31.70
CA VAL A 3 -20.07 2.73 31.56
C VAL A 3 -19.16 3.81 32.14
N LYS A 4 -18.38 3.47 33.16
CA LYS A 4 -17.32 4.34 33.69
C LYS A 4 -16.03 4.06 32.92
N VAL A 5 -15.61 5.00 32.07
CA VAL A 5 -14.31 4.95 31.37
C VAL A 5 -13.29 5.72 32.20
N SER A 6 -12.22 5.06 32.64
CA SER A 6 -11.07 5.72 33.25
C SER A 6 -10.19 6.30 32.14
N ILE A 7 -10.18 7.62 32.00
CA ILE A 7 -9.26 8.31 31.08
C ILE A 7 -7.93 8.47 31.83
N GLU A 8 -6.95 7.63 31.51
CA GLU A 8 -5.58 7.84 31.99
C GLU A 8 -5.04 9.15 31.41
N LYS A 9 -4.59 10.06 32.28
CA LYS A 9 -3.82 11.23 31.85
C LYS A 9 -2.37 10.80 31.63
N THR A 10 -1.98 10.70 30.36
CA THR A 10 -0.61 10.36 29.94
C THR A 10 0.35 11.54 29.95
N ALA A 11 -0.12 12.77 30.13
CA ALA A 11 0.71 13.97 30.27
C ALA A 11 0.10 14.97 31.27
N SER A 12 0.97 15.69 31.99
CA SER A 12 0.58 16.68 33.00
C SER A 12 0.23 18.05 32.41
N ASN A 13 0.79 18.42 31.25
CA ASN A 13 0.58 19.69 30.58
C ASN A 13 0.78 19.60 29.05
N THR A 14 0.46 20.68 28.33
CA THR A 14 0.52 20.73 26.85
C THR A 14 1.94 20.60 26.30
N ILE A 15 2.95 21.12 27.01
CA ILE A 15 4.36 21.03 26.60
C ILE A 15 4.84 19.58 26.71
N GLU A 16 4.50 18.90 27.80
CA GLU A 16 4.80 17.48 27.98
C GLU A 16 4.11 16.61 26.92
N ALA A 17 2.83 16.84 26.65
CA ALA A 17 2.10 16.12 25.61
C ALA A 17 2.75 16.32 24.22
N ALA A 18 3.18 17.54 23.90
CA ALA A 18 3.89 17.83 22.66
C ALA A 18 5.26 17.13 22.59
N ALA A 19 6.02 17.12 23.69
CA ALA A 19 7.33 16.45 23.75
C ALA A 19 7.21 14.93 23.60
N VAL A 20 6.24 14.31 24.27
CA VAL A 20 5.96 12.86 24.14
C VAL A 20 5.56 12.52 22.71
N GLY A 21 4.59 13.25 22.13
CA GLY A 21 4.15 13.03 20.75
C GLY A 21 5.28 13.23 19.72
N ALA A 22 6.18 14.19 19.95
CA ALA A 22 7.35 14.38 19.09
C ALA A 22 8.34 13.20 19.16
N SER A 23 8.56 12.65 20.37
CA SER A 23 9.43 11.48 20.55
C SER A 23 8.84 10.23 19.90
N GLU A 24 7.55 9.97 20.07
CA GLU A 24 6.83 8.87 19.41
C GLU A 24 6.85 9.03 17.88
N GLY A 25 6.62 10.25 17.39
CA GLY A 25 6.70 10.58 15.97
C GLY A 25 8.09 10.35 15.37
N LEU A 26 9.17 10.72 16.09
CA LEU A 26 10.54 10.45 15.67
C LEU A 26 10.82 8.95 15.55
N GLN A 27 10.38 8.16 16.53
CA GLN A 27 10.55 6.71 16.50
C GLN A 27 9.79 6.09 15.33
N LEU A 28 8.56 6.54 15.06
CA LEU A 28 7.80 6.12 13.89
C LEU A 28 8.52 6.48 12.58
N ALA A 29 9.03 7.70 12.46
CA ALA A 29 9.74 8.16 11.26
C ALA A 29 10.99 7.32 10.96
N LEU A 30 11.79 7.00 11.99
CA LEU A 30 12.97 6.14 11.84
C LEU A 30 12.59 4.71 11.41
N ASN A 31 11.51 4.16 11.97
CA ASN A 31 11.02 2.84 11.57
C ASN A 31 10.57 2.83 10.10
N VAL A 32 9.83 3.86 9.66
CA VAL A 32 9.39 4.00 8.26
C VAL A 32 10.59 4.14 7.32
N ALA A 33 11.59 4.96 7.68
CA ALA A 33 12.79 5.13 6.87
C ALA A 33 13.58 3.81 6.70
N GLY A 34 13.81 3.09 7.80
CA GLY A 34 14.50 1.80 7.77
C GLY A 34 13.72 0.74 6.98
N MET A 35 12.40 0.70 7.16
CA MET A 35 11.50 -0.18 6.41
C MET A 35 11.53 0.12 4.91
N LEU A 36 11.40 1.39 4.50
CA LEU A 36 11.46 1.77 3.08
C LEU A 36 12.78 1.38 2.43
N LEU A 37 13.91 1.64 3.09
CA LEU A 37 15.23 1.27 2.58
C LEU A 37 15.34 -0.24 2.34
N ALA A 38 14.92 -1.04 3.32
CA ALA A 38 14.96 -2.49 3.22
C ALA A 38 14.04 -3.02 2.09
N PHE A 39 12.79 -2.57 2.03
CA PHE A 39 11.85 -3.04 1.02
C PHE A 39 12.22 -2.59 -0.39
N ILE A 40 12.67 -1.35 -0.59
CA ILE A 40 13.15 -0.89 -1.91
C ILE A 40 14.31 -1.77 -2.39
N ALA A 41 15.26 -2.10 -1.51
CA ALA A 41 16.36 -2.99 -1.84
C ALA A 41 15.89 -4.42 -2.20
N LEU A 42 14.94 -4.98 -1.43
CA LEU A 42 14.36 -6.30 -1.70
C LEU A 42 13.56 -6.34 -3.01
N ILE A 43 12.82 -5.27 -3.32
CA ILE A 43 12.09 -5.13 -4.58
C ILE A 43 13.07 -5.05 -5.74
N ALA A 44 14.14 -4.25 -5.63
CA ALA A 44 15.17 -4.16 -6.65
C ALA A 44 15.82 -5.53 -6.91
N LEU A 45 16.15 -6.28 -5.86
CA LEU A 45 16.67 -7.65 -5.97
C LEU A 45 15.65 -8.60 -6.64
N SER A 46 14.38 -8.55 -6.21
CA SER A 46 13.33 -9.40 -6.77
C SER A 46 13.09 -9.09 -8.25
N ASN A 47 13.07 -7.80 -8.61
CA ASN A 47 12.94 -7.34 -9.98
C ASN A 47 14.13 -7.78 -10.83
N TYR A 48 15.36 -7.70 -10.31
CA TYR A 48 16.55 -8.21 -11.01
C TYR A 48 16.45 -9.72 -11.30
N LEU A 49 15.98 -10.52 -10.33
CA LEU A 49 15.78 -11.96 -10.53
C LEU A 49 14.66 -12.25 -11.53
N LEU A 50 13.54 -11.53 -11.45
CA LEU A 50 12.42 -11.66 -12.40
C LEU A 50 12.85 -11.27 -13.81
N GLU A 51 13.62 -10.20 -13.96
CA GLU A 51 14.14 -9.76 -15.24
C GLU A 51 15.12 -10.80 -15.81
N PHE A 52 16.00 -11.38 -14.98
CA PHE A 52 16.86 -12.48 -15.38
C PHE A 52 16.05 -13.69 -15.88
N ILE A 53 15.02 -14.11 -15.13
CA ILE A 53 14.10 -15.18 -15.55
C ILE A 53 13.40 -14.82 -16.86
N GLY A 54 12.94 -13.58 -16.99
CA GLY A 54 12.27 -13.08 -18.20
C GLY A 54 13.20 -13.09 -19.42
N SER A 55 14.50 -12.87 -19.23
CA SER A 55 15.50 -12.92 -20.30
C SER A 55 15.77 -14.34 -20.78
N ILE A 56 15.92 -15.31 -19.87
CA ILE A 56 16.18 -16.71 -20.25
C ILE A 56 14.96 -17.39 -20.86
N THR A 57 13.75 -16.97 -20.49
CA THR A 57 12.48 -17.51 -21.01
C THR A 57 12.00 -16.83 -22.28
N GLY A 58 12.62 -15.71 -22.68
CA GLY A 58 12.18 -14.87 -23.80
C GLY A 58 10.94 -14.01 -23.50
N LEU A 59 10.37 -14.08 -22.29
CA LEU A 59 9.21 -13.28 -21.89
C LEU A 59 9.50 -11.78 -21.94
N ASN A 60 10.73 -11.35 -21.61
CA ASN A 60 11.09 -9.94 -21.67
C ASN A 60 10.93 -9.37 -23.08
N SER A 61 11.20 -10.14 -24.14
CA SER A 61 11.02 -9.65 -25.51
C SER A 61 9.56 -9.30 -25.80
N ILE A 62 8.63 -10.16 -25.38
CA ILE A 62 7.19 -9.96 -25.56
C ILE A 62 6.68 -8.78 -24.72
N LEU A 63 7.12 -8.70 -23.46
CA LEU A 63 6.70 -7.64 -22.54
C LEU A 63 7.27 -6.28 -22.94
N MET A 64 8.50 -6.23 -23.44
CA MET A 64 9.09 -5.00 -23.98
C MET A 64 8.35 -4.52 -25.23
N GLU A 65 7.92 -5.42 -26.12
CA GLU A 65 7.13 -5.04 -27.30
C GLU A 65 5.73 -4.53 -26.92
N THR A 66 5.08 -5.15 -25.93
CA THR A 66 3.69 -4.84 -25.58
C THR A 66 3.56 -3.67 -24.62
N TYR A 67 4.47 -3.57 -23.63
CA TYR A 67 4.36 -2.67 -22.49
C TYR A 67 5.60 -1.79 -22.27
N ASN A 68 6.63 -1.93 -23.11
CA ASN A 68 7.90 -1.19 -22.99
C ASN A 68 8.57 -1.31 -21.60
N LYS A 69 8.32 -2.43 -20.90
CA LYS A 69 8.88 -2.73 -19.57
C LYS A 69 9.22 -4.22 -19.47
N PRO A 70 10.35 -4.58 -18.84
CA PRO A 70 10.72 -5.99 -18.63
C PRO A 70 9.84 -6.63 -17.55
N LEU A 71 9.98 -7.94 -17.38
CA LEU A 71 9.32 -8.66 -16.30
C LEU A 71 9.83 -8.16 -14.94
N ASN A 72 8.92 -7.60 -14.15
CA ASN A 72 9.18 -7.18 -12.77
C ASN A 72 7.92 -7.37 -11.92
N LEU A 73 8.04 -7.14 -10.61
CA LEU A 73 6.94 -7.36 -9.67
C LEU A 73 5.73 -6.47 -9.98
N GLN A 74 5.98 -5.21 -10.33
CA GLN A 74 4.95 -4.24 -10.70
C GLN A 74 4.16 -4.69 -11.94
N MET A 75 4.83 -5.27 -12.93
CA MET A 75 4.21 -5.82 -14.14
C MET A 75 3.26 -6.96 -13.81
N LEU A 76 3.68 -7.89 -12.93
CA LEU A 76 2.84 -9.01 -12.50
C LEU A 76 1.55 -8.53 -11.85
N PHE A 77 1.65 -7.52 -10.97
CA PHE A 77 0.47 -6.93 -10.34
C PHE A 77 -0.40 -6.17 -11.33
N GLY A 78 0.21 -5.37 -12.19
CA GLY A 78 -0.49 -4.58 -13.20
C GLY A 78 -1.30 -5.46 -14.15
N LEU A 79 -0.71 -6.55 -14.64
CA LEU A 79 -1.38 -7.49 -15.56
C LEU A 79 -2.69 -8.05 -15.01
N VAL A 80 -2.73 -8.34 -13.70
CA VAL A 80 -3.91 -8.89 -13.03
C VAL A 80 -4.88 -7.79 -12.61
N LEU A 81 -4.37 -6.72 -11.99
CA LEU A 81 -5.18 -5.70 -11.33
C LEU A 81 -5.65 -4.58 -12.26
N GLN A 82 -5.14 -4.48 -13.49
CA GLN A 82 -5.63 -3.52 -14.49
C GLN A 82 -7.13 -3.69 -14.78
N TYR A 83 -7.63 -4.93 -14.78
CA TYR A 83 -9.05 -5.19 -15.04
C TYR A 83 -9.94 -4.68 -13.91
N LEU A 84 -9.45 -4.81 -12.67
CA LEU A 84 -10.10 -4.21 -11.51
C LEU A 84 -10.06 -2.68 -11.59
N ALA A 85 -8.93 -2.10 -12.00
CA ALA A 85 -8.79 -0.65 -12.18
C ALA A 85 -9.81 -0.11 -13.20
N MET A 86 -9.94 -0.77 -14.36
CA MET A 86 -10.94 -0.41 -15.37
C MET A 86 -12.37 -0.55 -14.83
N ALA A 87 -12.65 -1.62 -14.07
CA ALA A 87 -13.99 -1.85 -13.51
C ALA A 87 -14.44 -0.75 -12.52
N ILE A 88 -13.50 -0.12 -11.81
CA ILE A 88 -13.79 0.98 -10.88
C ILE A 88 -13.72 2.38 -11.53
N GLY A 89 -13.50 2.45 -12.85
CA GLY A 89 -13.56 3.70 -13.62
C GLY A 89 -12.22 4.38 -13.90
N VAL A 90 -11.08 3.69 -13.70
CA VAL A 90 -9.77 4.19 -14.12
C VAL A 90 -9.66 4.14 -15.66
N PRO A 91 -9.20 5.21 -16.32
CA PRO A 91 -8.95 5.22 -17.76
C PRO A 91 -8.03 4.07 -18.21
N SER A 92 -8.37 3.42 -19.33
CA SER A 92 -7.69 2.20 -19.80
C SER A 92 -6.18 2.39 -19.99
N GLU A 93 -5.75 3.57 -20.43
CA GLU A 93 -4.35 3.93 -20.65
C GLU A 93 -3.53 4.02 -19.35
N SER A 94 -4.21 4.17 -18.21
CA SER A 94 -3.61 4.27 -16.87
C SER A 94 -3.87 3.04 -16.01
N ALA A 95 -4.66 2.08 -16.50
CA ALA A 95 -5.13 0.94 -15.73
C ALA A 95 -3.99 0.01 -15.31
N MET A 96 -2.98 -0.17 -16.17
CA MET A 96 -1.80 -0.97 -15.87
C MET A 96 -1.02 -0.39 -14.69
N GLN A 97 -0.67 0.90 -14.77
CA GLN A 97 0.06 1.62 -13.73
C GLN A 97 -0.72 1.64 -12.41
N PHE A 98 -2.03 1.91 -12.49
CA PHE A 98 -2.90 1.87 -11.32
C PHE A 98 -2.91 0.46 -10.68
N GLY A 99 -3.07 -0.58 -11.50
CA GLY A 99 -3.04 -1.97 -11.03
C GLY A 99 -1.73 -2.32 -10.33
N SER A 100 -0.59 -1.90 -10.91
CA SER A 100 0.73 -2.05 -10.28
C SER A 100 0.78 -1.41 -8.89
N LEU A 101 0.30 -0.16 -8.75
CA LEU A 101 0.28 0.56 -7.48
C LEU A 101 -0.57 -0.15 -6.41
N ILE A 102 -1.74 -0.67 -6.78
CA ILE A 102 -2.59 -1.44 -5.85
C ILE A 102 -1.90 -2.73 -5.40
N GLY A 103 -1.22 -3.43 -6.31
CA GLY A 103 -0.46 -4.62 -5.95
C GLY A 103 0.70 -4.30 -5.01
N SER A 104 1.49 -3.26 -5.32
CA SER A 104 2.57 -2.77 -4.46
C SER A 104 2.06 -2.44 -3.07
N LYS A 105 0.91 -1.77 -2.97
CA LYS A 105 0.26 -1.46 -1.69
C LYS A 105 -0.06 -2.72 -0.88
N ILE A 106 -0.76 -3.69 -1.49
CA ILE A 106 -1.26 -4.88 -0.78
C ILE A 106 -0.11 -5.77 -0.30
N VAL A 107 0.89 -5.99 -1.16
CA VAL A 107 1.99 -6.91 -0.90
C VAL A 107 3.06 -6.28 -0.01
N LEU A 108 3.37 -5.01 -0.23
CA LEU A 108 4.45 -4.30 0.44
C LEU A 108 3.88 -3.36 1.51
N ASN A 109 3.46 -2.16 1.09
CA ASN A 109 2.71 -1.19 1.88
C ASN A 109 2.40 0.06 1.04
N GLU A 110 1.56 0.93 1.59
CA GLU A 110 1.13 2.19 1.01
C GLU A 110 2.26 3.23 0.87
N PHE A 111 3.25 3.27 1.75
CA PHE A 111 4.36 4.24 1.62
C PHE A 111 5.21 3.96 0.39
N VAL A 112 5.54 2.68 0.12
CA VAL A 112 6.23 2.27 -1.11
C VAL A 112 5.36 2.59 -2.33
N ALA A 113 4.06 2.29 -2.27
CA ALA A 113 3.16 2.60 -3.39
C ALA A 113 3.03 4.11 -3.66
N TYR A 114 3.00 4.96 -2.63
CA TYR A 114 3.01 6.41 -2.79
C TYR A 114 4.32 6.92 -3.40
N PHE A 115 5.46 6.33 -3.01
CA PHE A 115 6.74 6.65 -3.63
C PHE A 115 6.75 6.28 -5.12
N GLU A 116 6.25 5.09 -5.47
CA GLU A 116 6.08 4.67 -6.87
C GLU A 116 5.14 5.61 -7.64
N LEU A 117 4.00 6.00 -7.06
CA LEU A 117 3.07 6.96 -7.67
C LEU A 117 3.75 8.30 -7.94
N SER A 118 4.52 8.83 -6.98
CA SER A 118 5.29 10.05 -7.15
C SER A 118 6.27 9.94 -8.32
N ASN A 119 6.99 8.82 -8.44
CA ASN A 119 7.92 8.60 -9.54
C ASN A 119 7.21 8.52 -10.90
N LEU A 120 6.06 7.83 -10.99
CA LEU A 120 5.28 7.75 -12.23
C LEU A 120 4.80 9.13 -12.70
N ILE A 121 4.39 10.01 -11.77
CA ILE A 121 3.98 11.38 -12.09
C ILE A 121 5.19 12.20 -12.56
N GLN A 122 6.32 12.15 -11.84
CA GLN A 122 7.54 12.88 -12.19
C GLN A 122 8.11 12.49 -13.55
N LEU A 123 8.08 11.19 -13.86
CA LEU A 123 8.52 10.63 -15.14
C LEU A 123 7.50 10.79 -16.27
N LYS A 124 6.32 11.36 -15.98
CA LYS A 124 5.20 11.50 -16.92
C LYS A 124 4.73 10.15 -17.52
N GLU A 125 4.87 9.07 -16.76
CA GLU A 125 4.34 7.75 -17.11
C GLU A 125 2.87 7.58 -16.70
N LEU A 126 2.41 8.39 -15.74
CA LEU A 126 1.02 8.52 -15.34
C LEU A 126 0.65 10.00 -15.38
N VAL A 127 -0.04 10.42 -16.44
CA VAL A 127 -0.37 11.83 -16.69
C VAL A 127 -1.86 12.16 -16.58
N ASN A 128 -2.71 11.13 -16.60
CA ASN A 128 -4.15 11.33 -16.50
C ASN A 128 -4.52 11.75 -15.07
N GLU A 129 -4.99 13.00 -14.92
CA GLU A 129 -5.30 13.59 -13.60
C GLU A 129 -6.32 12.78 -12.81
N LYS A 130 -7.37 12.28 -13.49
CA LYS A 130 -8.37 11.41 -12.87
C LYS A 130 -7.73 10.14 -12.32
N ALA A 131 -6.86 9.48 -13.08
CA ALA A 131 -6.17 8.29 -12.62
C ALA A 131 -5.26 8.57 -11.41
N ILE A 132 -4.56 9.72 -11.40
CA ILE A 132 -3.73 10.16 -10.27
C ILE A 132 -4.58 10.39 -9.01
N ILE A 133 -5.72 11.08 -9.15
CA ILE A 133 -6.65 11.32 -8.04
C ILE A 133 -7.17 9.99 -7.50
N MET A 134 -7.68 9.13 -8.38
CA MET A 134 -8.20 7.82 -7.99
C MET A 134 -7.12 6.98 -7.30
N ALA A 135 -5.88 6.97 -7.81
CA ALA A 135 -4.77 6.24 -7.20
C ALA A 135 -4.47 6.78 -5.80
N THR A 136 -4.48 8.10 -5.63
CA THR A 136 -4.26 8.75 -4.33
C THR A 136 -5.26 8.27 -3.27
N TYR A 137 -6.54 8.18 -3.63
CA TYR A 137 -7.58 7.64 -2.75
C TYR A 137 -7.46 6.14 -2.52
N ALA A 138 -7.14 5.37 -3.56
CA ALA A 138 -7.02 3.92 -3.45
C ALA A 138 -5.83 3.50 -2.59
N LEU A 139 -4.75 4.28 -2.59
CA LEU A 139 -3.57 4.06 -1.76
C LEU A 139 -3.77 4.50 -0.30
N CYS A 140 -4.79 5.30 -0.01
CA CYS A 140 -5.03 5.88 1.31
C CYS A 140 -5.60 4.86 2.31
N GLY A 141 -4.76 3.93 2.77
CA GLY A 141 -5.10 3.03 3.87
C GLY A 141 -4.08 1.91 4.07
N PHE A 142 -3.98 1.45 5.32
CA PHE A 142 -3.04 0.40 5.77
C PHE A 142 -3.54 -1.03 5.50
N ALA A 143 -4.17 -1.24 4.35
CA ALA A 143 -4.68 -2.55 3.95
C ALA A 143 -3.59 -3.33 3.19
N ASN A 144 -2.69 -3.98 3.93
CA ASN A 144 -1.59 -4.76 3.39
C ASN A 144 -1.23 -5.95 4.31
N PHE A 145 -0.39 -6.88 3.83
CA PHE A 145 -0.03 -8.07 4.62
C PHE A 145 0.76 -7.75 5.89
N SER A 146 1.61 -6.73 5.88
CA SER A 146 2.38 -6.31 7.06
C SER A 146 1.46 -5.77 8.17
N SER A 147 0.37 -5.11 7.81
CA SER A 147 -0.61 -4.58 8.75
C SER A 147 -1.35 -5.67 9.54
N ILE A 148 -1.47 -6.90 9.00
CA ILE A 148 -2.01 -8.03 9.77
C ILE A 148 -1.12 -8.29 11.00
N ALA A 149 0.20 -8.36 10.80
CA ALA A 149 1.15 -8.61 11.87
C ALA A 149 1.16 -7.46 12.89
N ILE A 150 1.10 -6.21 12.41
CA ILE A 150 1.02 -5.02 13.27
C ILE A 150 -0.25 -5.07 14.14
N GLN A 151 -1.41 -5.38 13.57
CA GLN A 151 -2.67 -5.44 14.31
C GLN A 151 -2.68 -6.59 15.33
N ILE A 152 -2.14 -7.76 14.98
CA ILE A 152 -1.97 -8.86 15.94
C ILE A 152 -1.05 -8.41 17.07
N GLY A 153 0.12 -7.82 16.77
CA GLY A 153 1.09 -7.37 17.77
C GLY A 153 0.58 -6.24 18.67
N GLY A 154 -0.20 -5.31 18.12
CA GLY A 154 -0.76 -4.16 18.86
C GLY A 154 -1.98 -4.50 19.71
N ILE A 155 -2.85 -5.40 19.24
CA ILE A 155 -4.08 -5.77 19.97
C ILE A 155 -3.82 -6.92 20.95
N ALA A 156 -2.87 -7.81 20.65
CA ALA A 156 -2.55 -8.96 21.50
C ALA A 156 -2.25 -8.66 22.98
N PRO A 157 -1.56 -7.55 23.35
CA PRO A 157 -1.35 -7.20 24.76
C PRO A 157 -2.62 -6.75 25.48
N ILE A 158 -3.57 -6.16 24.73
CA ILE A 158 -4.84 -5.64 25.26
C ILE A 158 -5.90 -6.76 25.35
N ALA A 159 -5.89 -7.67 24.37
CA ALA A 159 -6.82 -8.79 24.27
C ALA A 159 -6.08 -10.11 23.93
N PRO A 160 -5.32 -10.68 24.88
CA PRO A 160 -4.45 -11.84 24.62
C PRO A 160 -5.20 -13.07 24.11
N ASN A 161 -6.45 -13.26 24.55
CA ASN A 161 -7.31 -14.37 24.12
C ASN A 161 -7.82 -14.23 22.68
N GLN A 162 -7.60 -13.08 22.02
CA GLN A 162 -8.10 -12.80 20.66
C GLN A 162 -7.06 -13.04 19.56
N ARG A 163 -5.82 -13.41 19.89
CA ARG A 163 -4.72 -13.59 18.90
C ARG A 163 -5.12 -14.49 17.74
N THR A 164 -5.68 -15.66 18.04
CA THR A 164 -6.11 -16.64 17.02
C THR A 164 -7.24 -16.09 16.14
N ALA A 165 -8.19 -15.39 16.74
CA ALA A 165 -9.28 -14.76 16.01
C ALA A 165 -8.76 -13.68 15.05
N LEU A 166 -7.88 -12.80 15.53
CA LEU A 166 -7.25 -11.74 14.72
C LEU A 166 -6.45 -12.32 13.56
N ALA A 167 -5.64 -13.35 13.80
CA ALA A 167 -4.89 -14.04 12.75
C ALA A 167 -5.82 -14.66 11.69
N SER A 168 -6.90 -15.31 12.11
CA SER A 168 -7.86 -15.94 11.19
C SER A 168 -8.62 -14.94 10.32
N LEU A 169 -8.79 -13.70 10.81
CA LEU A 169 -9.48 -12.62 10.10
C LEU A 169 -8.55 -11.78 9.23
N GLY A 170 -7.22 -11.88 9.40
CA GLY A 170 -6.25 -10.98 8.78
C GLY A 170 -6.43 -10.78 7.28
N MET A 171 -6.53 -11.86 6.51
CA MET A 171 -6.71 -11.78 5.05
C MET A 171 -8.06 -11.17 4.66
N LYS A 172 -9.12 -11.48 5.42
CA LYS A 172 -10.44 -10.87 5.21
C LYS A 172 -10.42 -9.37 5.54
N ALA A 173 -9.67 -8.98 6.57
CA ALA A 173 -9.50 -7.59 6.95
C ALA A 173 -8.74 -6.79 5.88
N VAL A 174 -7.67 -7.37 5.31
CA VAL A 174 -6.94 -6.76 4.17
C VAL A 174 -7.86 -6.60 2.97
N LEU A 175 -8.60 -7.66 2.58
CA LEU A 175 -9.54 -7.58 1.46
C LEU A 175 -10.61 -6.51 1.70
N GLY A 176 -11.24 -6.49 2.88
CA GLY A 176 -12.24 -5.49 3.24
C GLY A 176 -11.69 -4.07 3.24
N GLY A 177 -10.49 -3.87 3.79
CA GLY A 177 -9.79 -2.58 3.78
C GLY A 177 -9.45 -2.11 2.37
N THR A 178 -8.94 -3.01 1.52
CA THR A 178 -8.66 -2.70 0.11
C THR A 178 -9.94 -2.31 -0.63
N LEU A 179 -11.01 -3.09 -0.51
CA LEU A 179 -12.30 -2.76 -1.12
C LEU A 179 -12.84 -1.41 -0.63
N SER A 180 -12.69 -1.09 0.66
CA SER A 180 -13.06 0.23 1.19
C SER A 180 -12.31 1.37 0.50
N THR A 181 -10.99 1.23 0.31
CA THR A 181 -10.19 2.25 -0.39
C THR A 181 -10.45 2.30 -1.90
N LEU A 182 -10.80 1.19 -2.53
CA LEU A 182 -11.21 1.18 -3.94
C LEU A 182 -12.59 1.82 -4.12
N MET A 183 -13.50 1.66 -3.16
CA MET A 183 -14.79 2.34 -3.16
C MET A 183 -14.62 3.86 -3.05
N THR A 184 -13.76 4.35 -2.16
CA THR A 184 -13.48 5.80 -2.08
C THR A 184 -12.82 6.33 -3.34
N ALA A 185 -11.91 5.56 -3.96
CA ALA A 185 -11.33 5.90 -5.26
C ALA A 185 -12.38 5.94 -6.39
N THR A 186 -13.33 5.01 -6.39
CA THR A 186 -14.45 4.99 -7.34
C THR A 186 -15.29 6.26 -7.21
N LEU A 187 -15.64 6.64 -5.97
CA LEU A 187 -16.38 7.88 -5.70
C LEU A 187 -15.60 9.11 -6.15
N ALA A 188 -14.29 9.16 -5.90
CA ALA A 188 -13.44 10.24 -6.37
C ALA A 188 -13.47 10.33 -7.92
N GLY A 189 -13.39 9.22 -8.63
CA GLY A 189 -13.47 9.19 -10.10
C GLY A 189 -14.86 9.44 -10.68
N ILE A 190 -15.93 9.44 -9.86
CA ILE A 190 -17.26 9.91 -10.28
C ILE A 190 -17.33 11.44 -10.18
N LEU A 191 -16.69 12.01 -9.16
CA LEU A 191 -16.75 13.44 -8.86
C LEU A 191 -15.73 14.27 -9.63
N PHE A 192 -14.62 13.66 -10.06
CA PHE A 192 -13.48 14.28 -10.75
C PHE A 192 -13.05 13.43 -11.94
#